data_AF-A0A1Y1RAH1-F1
#
_entry.id   AF-A0A1Y1RAH1-F1
#
_cell.length_a   1.000
_cell.length_b   1.000
_cell.length_c   1.000
_cell.angle_alpha   90.00
_cell.angle_beta   90.00
_cell.angle_gamma   90.00
#
_symmetry.space_group_name_H-M   'P 1'
#
loop_
_entity.id
_entity.type
_entity.pdbx_description
1 polymer ?
#
loop_
_entity_poly.entity_id
_entity_poly.type
_entity_poly.pdbx_seq_one_letter_code
_entity_poly.pdbx_strand_id
1 'polypeptide(L)' 'MDAIQKELESRKGEIKLGMKLLFDANFRITEWDVPEANEREVARLLLDQMQEALDDLKKEILSKNL' A
#
# COMPACT_ATOMS: atom_id res chain seq x y z
N MET A 1 25.63 3.13 6.86
CA MET A 1 24.23 3.36 7.24
C MET A 1 24.21 3.85 8.67
N ASP A 2 23.48 4.93 8.92
CA ASP A 2 23.18 5.39 10.28
C ASP A 2 22.30 4.36 11.03
N ALA A 3 22.14 4.53 12.34
CA ALA A 3 21.38 3.61 13.18
C ALA A 3 19.89 3.53 12.79
N ILE A 4 19.32 4.62 12.31
CA ILE A 4 17.91 4.72 11.89
C ILE A 4 17.71 3.92 10.60
N GLN A 5 18.59 4.09 9.62
CA GLN A 5 18.57 3.34 8.37
C GLN A 5 18.67 1.83 8.60
N LYS A 6 19.53 1.40 9.54
CA LYS A 6 19.65 -0.04 9.89
C LYS A 6 18.36 -0.58 10.50
N GLU A 7 17.71 0.18 11.37
CA GLU A 7 16.44 -0.22 12.00
C GLU A 7 15.29 -0.26 10.97
N LEU A 8 15.24 0.69 10.04
CA LEU A 8 14.23 0.65 8.98
C LEU A 8 14.45 -0.51 8.00
N GLU A 9 15.71 -0.85 7.69
CA GLU A 9 16.00 -2.01 6.85
C GLU A 9 15.67 -3.33 7.55
N SER A 10 15.87 -3.43 8.87
CA SER A 10 15.49 -4.64 9.64
C SER A 10 13.98 -4.90 9.61
N ARG A 11 13.16 -3.84 9.57
CA ARG A 11 11.69 -3.90 9.52
C ARG A 11 11.10 -4.00 8.12
N LYS A 12 11.91 -3.96 7.07
CA LYS A 12 11.45 -3.95 5.67
C LYS A 12 10.52 -5.11 5.31
N GLY A 13 10.76 -6.29 5.90
CA GLY A 13 9.88 -7.45 5.74
C GLY A 13 8.48 -7.21 6.29
N GLU A 14 8.40 -6.67 7.51
CA GLU A 14 7.13 -6.34 8.19
C GLU A 14 6.38 -5.24 7.44
N ILE A 15 7.09 -4.22 6.95
CA ILE A 15 6.51 -3.14 6.14
C ILE A 15 5.87 -3.71 4.87
N LYS A 16 6.57 -4.59 4.15
CA LYS A 16 6.03 -5.26 2.96
C LYS A 16 4.81 -6.12 3.27
N LEU A 17 4.85 -6.86 4.38
CA LEU A 17 3.71 -7.66 4.84
C LEU A 17 2.50 -6.78 5.15
N GLY A 18 2.69 -5.66 5.82
CA GLY A 18 1.64 -4.69 6.11
C GLY A 18 0.96 -4.18 4.83
N MET A 19 1.75 -3.80 3.82
CA MET A 19 1.22 -3.38 2.51
C MET A 19 0.40 -4.47 1.82
N LYS A 20 0.87 -5.73 1.90
CA LYS A 20 0.15 -6.88 1.32
C LYS A 20 -1.18 -7.14 2.02
N LEU A 21 -1.22 -7.06 3.35
CA LEU A 21 -2.44 -7.21 4.15
C LEU A 21 -3.47 -6.13 3.84
N LEU A 22 -3.02 -4.87 3.66
CA LEU A 22 -3.90 -3.78 3.24
C LEU A 22 -4.48 -4.03 1.86
N PHE A 23 -3.66 -4.47 0.89
CA PHE A 23 -4.16 -4.83 -0.44
C PHE A 23 -5.20 -5.95 -0.35
N ASP A 24 -4.89 -7.07 0.32
CA ASP A 24 -5.77 -8.22 0.40
C ASP A 24 -7.10 -7.87 1.12
N ALA A 25 -7.07 -7.02 2.15
CA ALA A 25 -8.27 -6.56 2.84
C ALA A 25 -9.21 -5.76 1.93
N ASN A 26 -8.66 -4.87 1.10
CA ASN A 26 -9.45 -4.06 0.16
C ASN A 26 -9.88 -4.85 -1.07
N PHE A 27 -9.06 -5.79 -1.54
CA PHE A 27 -9.38 -6.65 -2.66
C PHE A 27 -10.49 -7.67 -2.32
N ARG A 28 -10.54 -8.15 -1.07
CA ARG A 28 -11.66 -9.00 -0.60
C ARG A 28 -13.00 -8.27 -0.55
N ILE A 29 -13.00 -6.97 -0.28
CA ILE A 29 -14.23 -6.15 -0.37
C ILE A 29 -14.78 -6.12 -1.81
N THR A 30 -13.92 -6.39 -2.81
CA THR A 30 -14.26 -6.43 -4.23
C THR A 30 -14.62 -7.81 -4.79
N GLU A 31 -14.85 -8.85 -3.95
CA GLU A 31 -15.54 -10.10 -4.33
C GLU A 31 -17.04 -9.84 -4.64
N TRP A 32 -17.33 -8.85 -5.48
CA TRP A 32 -18.66 -8.57 -5.97
C TRP A 32 -19.00 -9.65 -7.01
N ASP A 33 -20.22 -10.19 -6.96
CA ASP A 33 -20.85 -10.99 -8.02
C ASP A 33 -21.03 -10.11 -9.29
N VAL A 34 -19.93 -9.63 -9.87
CA VAL A 34 -19.88 -8.91 -11.15
C VAL A 34 -19.24 -9.88 -12.14
N PRO A 35 -20.06 -10.55 -12.97
CA PRO A 35 -19.61 -11.61 -13.87
C PRO A 35 -18.51 -11.18 -14.84
N GLU A 36 -18.39 -9.88 -15.12
CA GLU A 36 -17.44 -9.31 -16.07
C GLU A 36 -16.16 -8.75 -15.45
N ALA A 37 -16.00 -8.77 -14.12
CA ALA A 37 -14.85 -8.15 -13.47
C ALA A 37 -13.56 -8.94 -13.73
N ASN A 38 -12.67 -8.38 -14.55
CA ASN A 38 -11.31 -8.90 -14.71
C ASN A 38 -10.51 -8.65 -13.43
N GLU A 39 -10.27 -9.69 -12.63
CA GLU A 39 -9.53 -9.61 -11.35
C GLU A 39 -8.21 -8.84 -11.47
N ARG A 40 -7.51 -8.95 -12.61
CA ARG A 40 -6.25 -8.22 -12.84
C ARG A 40 -6.46 -6.73 -13.00
N GLU A 41 -7.57 -6.33 -13.65
CA GLU A 41 -7.93 -4.93 -13.81
C GLU A 41 -8.33 -4.31 -12.47
N VAL A 42 -9.13 -5.04 -11.68
CA VAL A 42 -9.51 -4.62 -10.32
C VAL A 42 -8.26 -4.48 -9.44
N ALA A 43 -7.35 -5.47 -9.47
CA ALA A 43 -6.10 -5.41 -8.71
C ALA A 43 -5.24 -4.21 -9.10
N ARG A 44 -5.15 -3.91 -10.42
CA ARG A 44 -4.41 -2.74 -10.91
C ARG A 44 -5.02 -1.44 -10.40
N LEU A 45 -6.34 -1.27 -10.55
CA LEU A 45 -7.04 -0.06 -10.10
C LEU A 45 -6.88 0.15 -8.58
N LEU A 46 -6.98 -0.92 -7.80
CA LEU A 46 -6.75 -0.86 -6.35
C LEU A 46 -5.30 -0.44 -6.01
N LEU A 47 -4.31 -1.00 -6.71
CA LEU A 47 -2.91 -0.61 -6.51
C LEU A 47 -2.66 0.86 -6.86
N ASP A 48 -3.29 1.36 -7.93
CA ASP A 48 -3.19 2.77 -8.33
C ASP A 48 -3.74 3.68 -7.21
N GLN A 49 -4.89 3.34 -6.62
CA GLN A 49 -5.46 4.08 -5.48
C GLN A 49 -4.61 4.00 -4.21
N MET A 50 -4.06 2.82 -3.90
CA MET A 50 -3.15 2.65 -2.76
C MET A 50 -1.87 3.47 -2.93
N GLN A 51 -1.35 3.58 -4.16
CA GLN A 51 -0.19 4.41 -4.45
C GLN A 51 -0.49 5.90 -4.29
N GLU A 52 -1.65 6.37 -4.77
CA GLU A 52 -2.09 7.75 -4.58
C GLU A 52 -2.18 8.10 -3.09
N ALA A 53 -2.78 7.22 -2.28
CA ALA A 53 -2.86 7.42 -0.82
C ALA A 53 -1.47 7.48 -0.16
N LEU A 54 -0.52 6.65 -0.60
CA LEU A 54 0.85 6.67 -0.10
C LEU A 54 1.58 7.97 -0.50
N ASP A 55 1.36 8.44 -1.73
CA ASP A 55 1.94 9.69 -2.23
C ASP A 55 1.42 10.90 -1.46
N ASP A 56 0.13 10.91 -1.10
CA ASP A 56 -0.45 11.96 -0.28
C ASP A 56 0.09 11.94 1.15
N LEU A 57 0.23 10.76 1.77
CA LEU A 57 0.90 10.61 3.07
C LEU A 57 2.34 11.15 3.02
N LYS A 58 3.07 10.85 1.94
CA LYS A 58 4.42 11.36 1.73
C LYS A 58 4.43 12.88 1.63
N LYS A 59 3.52 13.49 0.86
CA LYS A 59 3.39 14.96 0.78
C LYS A 59 3.11 15.56 2.15
N GLU A 60 2.18 14.96 2.91
CA GLU A 60 1.83 15.42 4.26
C GLU A 60 3.05 15.41 5.18
N ILE A 61 3.76 14.28 5.27
CA ILE A 61 4.95 14.10 6.11
C ILE A 61 6.07 15.06 5.70
N LEU A 62 6.32 15.28 4.41
CA LEU A 62 7.36 16.21 3.93
C LEU A 62 6.96 17.68 4.07
N SER A 63 5.66 17.98 4.07
CA SER A 63 5.14 19.33 4.30
C SER A 63 5.13 19.71 5.78
N LYS A 64 5.03 18.73 6.66
CA LYS A 64 5.19 18.90 8.11
C LYS A 64 6.69 18.89 8.40
N ASN A 65 7.21 19.98 8.98
CA ASN A 65 8.52 19.94 9.64
C ASN A 65 8.39 19.05 10.90
N LEU A 66 8.45 17.73 10.71
CA LEU A 66 8.51 16.73 11.77
C LEU A 66 9.85 16.81 12.53
#